data_AF-A0A5Q4BMT3-F1
#
_entry.id   AF-A0A5Q4BMT3-F1
#
_cell.length_a   1.000
_cell.length_b   1.000
_cell.length_c   1.000
_cell.angle_alpha   90.00
_cell.angle_beta   90.00
_cell.angle_gamma   90.00
#
_symmetry.space_group_name_H-M   'P 1'
#
loop_
_entity.id
_entity.type
_entity.pdbx_description
1 polymer ?
#
loop_
_entity_poly.entity_id
_entity_poly.type
_entity_poly.pdbx_seq_one_letter_code
_entity_poly.pdbx_strand_id
1 'polypeptide(L)'
;MVQESLGIGYQNRNRNLGHFPGAEVIGTDISAIQPGWVPPNCRFQIDDAQLDWTFKEGHFDFIHARGLSGGIDDWQRLYDQAFEHLAPGGWFESTEADSQVRSENPGVEADPGHVFKQWAPLFWEVGDKTGRTFRVAQDDGRAPTLMETCMRSAGFVDVEHRQWKIPVGGWAKDGRHREIGYFAALYVDQGLEGWALRPLGEVLGWSYERLLAFTAGMRNALRDTTSLPYFNYHVVYGRKPMPDV
;
A
#
# COMPACT_ATOMS: atom_id res chain seq x y z
N MET A 1 -3.75 -15.38 5.31
CA MET A 1 -2.52 -15.02 4.57
C MET A 1 -2.27 -13.52 4.65
N VAL A 2 -1.01 -13.10 4.75
CA VAL A 2 -0.61 -11.68 4.73
C VAL A 2 0.42 -11.49 3.61
N GLN A 3 0.17 -10.55 2.72
CA GLN A 3 1.06 -10.20 1.63
C GLN A 3 1.39 -8.71 1.71
N GLU A 4 2.68 -8.38 1.77
CA GLU A 4 3.15 -7.00 1.87
C GLU A 4 4.27 -6.77 0.83
N SER A 5 4.50 -5.52 0.40
CA SER A 5 5.75 -5.15 -0.27
C SER A 5 6.57 -4.15 0.56
N LEU A 6 7.89 -4.17 0.32
CA LEU A 6 8.97 -3.48 1.05
C LEU A 6 8.59 -2.17 1.79
N GLY A 7 8.73 -2.19 3.11
CA GLY A 7 8.68 -1.01 3.98
C GLY A 7 8.51 -1.39 5.47
N ILE A 8 8.84 -0.47 6.38
CA ILE A 8 8.92 -0.63 7.86
C ILE A 8 7.64 -1.21 8.54
N GLY A 9 6.54 -1.35 7.78
CA GLY A 9 5.34 -2.06 8.21
C GLY A 9 5.58 -3.51 8.67
N TYR A 10 6.66 -4.12 8.17
CA TYR A 10 7.07 -5.48 8.51
C TYR A 10 7.38 -5.69 10.01
N GLN A 11 7.84 -4.65 10.74
CA GLN A 11 8.20 -4.78 12.15
C GLN A 11 7.04 -4.53 13.12
N ASN A 12 6.04 -3.73 12.76
CA ASN A 12 5.00 -3.31 13.71
C ASN A 12 3.84 -4.31 13.85
N ARG A 13 3.54 -5.15 12.84
CA ARG A 13 2.44 -6.14 12.94
C ARG A 13 2.84 -7.51 13.46
N ASN A 14 4.12 -7.90 13.38
CA ASN A 14 4.61 -9.14 13.99
C ASN A 14 4.33 -9.20 15.51
N ARG A 15 4.23 -8.05 16.18
CA ARG A 15 3.80 -7.98 17.59
C ARG A 15 2.32 -8.32 17.80
N ASN A 16 1.43 -7.93 16.88
CA ASN A 16 -0.01 -8.17 17.02
C ASN A 16 -0.45 -9.56 16.54
N LEU A 17 0.28 -10.20 15.63
CA LEU A 17 -0.05 -11.55 15.16
C LEU A 17 0.14 -12.62 16.26
N GLY A 18 1.02 -12.36 17.23
CA GLY A 18 1.15 -13.18 18.45
C GLY A 18 -0.01 -13.02 19.44
N HIS A 19 -0.91 -12.04 19.26
CA HIS A 19 -2.07 -11.85 20.14
C HIS A 19 -3.24 -12.80 19.82
N PHE A 20 -3.17 -13.53 18.70
CA PHE A 20 -4.16 -14.54 18.29
C PHE A 20 -3.51 -15.93 18.20
N PRO A 21 -3.19 -16.57 19.33
CA PRO A 21 -2.45 -17.83 19.34
C PRO A 21 -3.19 -18.99 18.66
N GLY A 22 -4.51 -18.88 18.46
CA GLY A 22 -5.31 -19.86 17.73
C GLY A 22 -5.33 -19.67 16.20
N ALA A 23 -4.72 -18.61 15.68
CA ALA A 23 -4.65 -18.35 14.24
C ALA A 23 -3.28 -18.74 13.68
N GLU A 24 -3.25 -19.43 12.54
CA GLU A 24 -2.03 -19.64 11.75
C GLU A 24 -1.88 -18.51 10.72
N VAL A 25 -0.70 -17.90 10.68
CA VAL A 25 -0.40 -16.79 9.77
C VAL A 25 0.72 -17.19 8.83
N ILE A 26 0.44 -17.07 7.53
CA ILE A 26 1.43 -17.23 6.46
C ILE A 26 1.66 -15.85 5.83
N GLY A 27 2.90 -15.38 5.89
CA GLY A 27 3.38 -14.18 5.22
C GLY A 27 4.12 -14.53 3.92
N THR A 28 3.84 -13.83 2.82
CA THR A 28 4.55 -13.99 1.54
C THR A 28 5.19 -12.68 1.09
N ASP A 29 6.41 -12.75 0.56
CA ASP A 29 7.13 -11.66 -0.09
C ASP A 29 8.13 -12.24 -1.09
N ILE A 30 8.46 -11.52 -2.16
CA ILE A 30 9.50 -11.92 -3.12
C ILE A 30 10.92 -11.84 -2.53
N SER A 31 11.08 -11.14 -1.40
CA SER A 31 12.36 -10.88 -0.75
C SER A 31 12.45 -11.58 0.62
N ALA A 32 13.64 -12.06 0.96
CA ALA A 32 13.92 -12.65 2.27
C ALA A 32 14.09 -11.56 3.36
N ILE A 33 13.00 -10.86 3.72
CA ILE A 33 13.01 -9.71 4.65
C ILE A 33 12.60 -10.05 6.09
N GLN A 34 12.55 -11.35 6.42
CA GLN A 34 12.07 -11.85 7.71
C GLN A 34 12.81 -11.32 8.94
N PRO A 35 12.10 -11.05 10.07
CA PRO A 35 12.73 -10.54 11.26
C PRO A 35 13.52 -11.68 11.93
N GLY A 36 14.50 -11.34 12.75
CA GLY A 36 15.27 -12.35 13.48
C GLY A 36 14.43 -13.21 14.43
N TRP A 37 13.23 -12.77 14.80
CA TRP A 37 12.27 -13.52 15.62
C TRP A 37 10.86 -13.40 15.06
N VAL A 38 10.15 -14.52 14.99
CA VAL A 38 8.74 -14.62 14.56
C VAL A 38 7.94 -15.42 15.59
N PRO A 39 6.68 -15.08 15.84
CA PRO A 39 5.81 -15.88 16.71
C PRO A 39 5.65 -17.32 16.21
N PRO A 40 5.43 -18.33 17.09
CA PRO A 40 5.30 -19.73 16.68
C PRO A 40 4.14 -20.01 15.70
N ASN A 41 3.12 -19.16 15.71
CA ASN A 41 1.96 -19.23 14.84
C ASN A 41 2.14 -18.47 13.51
N CYS A 42 3.34 -17.94 13.24
CA CYS A 42 3.66 -17.18 12.03
C CYS A 42 4.75 -17.89 11.22
N ARG A 43 4.52 -18.04 9.92
CA ARG A 43 5.48 -18.59 8.96
C ARG A 43 5.64 -17.61 7.80
N PHE A 44 6.85 -17.53 7.26
CA PHE A 44 7.14 -16.69 6.09
C PHE A 44 7.63 -17.55 4.93
N GLN A 45 7.17 -17.23 3.73
CA GLN A 45 7.54 -17.90 2.50
C GLN A 45 8.02 -16.85 1.51
N ILE A 46 9.09 -17.19 0.78
CA ILE A 46 9.51 -16.38 -0.35
C ILE A 46 8.65 -16.80 -1.53
N ASP A 47 7.72 -15.94 -1.93
CA ASP A 47 6.74 -16.25 -2.98
C ASP A 47 6.29 -14.99 -3.72
N ASP A 48 6.04 -15.12 -5.02
CA ASP A 48 5.53 -14.04 -5.86
C ASP A 48 4.03 -14.24 -6.07
N ALA A 49 3.24 -13.35 -5.49
CA ALA A 49 1.79 -13.45 -5.53
C ALA A 49 1.15 -13.25 -6.91
N GLN A 50 1.93 -12.85 -7.92
CA GLN A 50 1.48 -12.80 -9.30
C GLN A 50 1.45 -14.18 -9.95
N LEU A 51 2.17 -15.16 -9.37
CA LEU A 51 2.13 -16.55 -9.81
C LEU A 51 0.89 -17.24 -9.24
N ASP A 52 0.62 -18.45 -9.77
CA ASP A 52 -0.46 -19.29 -9.27
C ASP A 52 -0.16 -19.71 -7.84
N TRP A 53 -1.07 -19.38 -6.92
CA TRP A 53 -0.91 -19.69 -5.52
C TRP A 53 -0.96 -21.20 -5.28
N THR A 54 0.02 -21.71 -4.55
CA THR A 54 0.18 -23.16 -4.30
C THR A 54 -0.70 -23.68 -3.15
N PHE A 55 -1.55 -22.82 -2.58
CA PHE A 55 -2.49 -23.17 -1.52
C PHE A 55 -3.70 -23.91 -2.07
N LYS A 56 -4.44 -24.61 -1.19
CA LYS A 56 -5.70 -25.22 -1.60
C LYS A 56 -6.76 -24.14 -1.84
N GLU A 57 -7.72 -24.41 -2.71
CA GLU A 57 -8.95 -23.61 -2.77
C GLU A 57 -9.63 -23.61 -1.38
N GLY A 58 -10.18 -22.48 -0.96
CA GLY A 58 -10.86 -22.38 0.33
C GLY A 58 -9.97 -22.55 1.56
N HIS A 59 -8.65 -22.36 1.44
CA HIS A 59 -7.71 -22.62 2.53
C HIS A 59 -7.70 -21.56 3.64
N PHE A 60 -7.98 -20.30 3.32
CA PHE A 60 -7.84 -19.19 4.25
C PHE A 60 -9.19 -18.65 4.72
N ASP A 61 -9.31 -18.33 6.01
CA ASP A 61 -10.45 -17.56 6.54
C ASP A 61 -10.29 -16.04 6.32
N PHE A 62 -9.04 -15.60 6.19
CA PHE A 62 -8.69 -14.20 6.00
C PHE A 62 -7.44 -14.04 5.14
N ILE A 63 -7.50 -13.13 4.17
CA ILE A 63 -6.38 -12.71 3.34
C ILE A 63 -6.22 -11.21 3.45
N HIS A 64 -4.97 -10.76 3.59
CA HIS A 64 -4.62 -9.35 3.64
C HIS A 64 -3.53 -9.04 2.64
N ALA A 65 -3.73 -8.01 1.81
CA ALA A 65 -2.74 -7.47 0.89
C ALA A 65 -2.45 -6.00 1.22
N ARG A 66 -1.18 -5.61 1.19
CA ARG A 66 -0.78 -4.23 1.53
C ARG A 66 0.40 -3.71 0.75
N GLY A 67 0.23 -2.49 0.23
CA GLY A 67 1.32 -1.69 -0.32
C GLY A 67 1.98 -2.36 -1.51
N LEU A 68 1.21 -2.96 -2.42
CA LEU A 68 1.70 -3.68 -3.60
C LEU A 68 1.70 -2.80 -4.87
N SER A 69 1.26 -1.54 -4.76
CA SER A 69 1.26 -0.55 -5.85
C SER A 69 2.60 -0.49 -6.59
N GLY A 70 2.59 -0.62 -7.92
CA GLY A 70 3.79 -0.72 -8.75
C GLY A 70 4.50 -2.08 -8.76
N GLY A 71 4.09 -3.02 -7.91
CA GLY A 71 4.63 -4.38 -7.84
C GLY A 71 3.84 -5.43 -8.63
N ILE A 72 2.54 -5.18 -8.84
CA ILE A 72 1.58 -6.10 -9.48
C ILE A 72 1.22 -5.59 -10.88
N ASP A 73 1.31 -6.47 -11.88
CA ASP A 73 0.90 -6.20 -13.26
C ASP A 73 -0.59 -6.44 -13.52
N ASP A 74 -1.17 -7.49 -12.93
CA ASP A 74 -2.59 -7.83 -13.01
C ASP A 74 -3.26 -7.86 -11.63
N TRP A 75 -3.85 -6.72 -11.27
CA TRP A 75 -4.58 -6.57 -10.01
C TRP A 75 -5.88 -7.38 -9.96
N GLN A 76 -6.52 -7.63 -11.10
CA GLN A 76 -7.74 -8.45 -11.11
C GLN A 76 -7.38 -9.90 -10.78
N ARG A 77 -6.33 -10.44 -11.42
CA ARG A 77 -5.84 -11.79 -11.12
C ARG A 77 -5.47 -11.96 -9.65
N LEU A 78 -4.81 -10.97 -9.03
CA LEU A 78 -4.51 -11.02 -7.60
C LEU A 78 -5.78 -11.18 -6.75
N TYR A 79 -6.85 -10.48 -7.09
CA TYR A 79 -8.11 -10.50 -6.36
C TYR A 79 -8.91 -11.78 -6.65
N ASP A 80 -8.84 -12.30 -7.87
CA ASP A 80 -9.44 -13.58 -8.24
C ASP A 80 -8.79 -14.74 -7.48
N GLN A 81 -7.45 -14.74 -7.36
CA GLN A 81 -6.73 -15.71 -6.52
C GLN A 81 -7.10 -15.57 -5.04
N ALA A 82 -7.18 -14.33 -4.52
CA ALA A 82 -7.65 -14.09 -3.16
C ALA A 82 -9.05 -14.68 -2.95
N PHE A 83 -9.95 -14.52 -3.91
CA PHE A 83 -11.30 -15.08 -3.86
C PHE A 83 -11.29 -16.62 -3.90
N GLU A 84 -10.53 -17.23 -4.80
CA GLU A 84 -10.41 -18.70 -4.92
C GLU A 84 -9.94 -19.34 -3.61
N HIS A 85 -8.85 -18.83 -3.05
CA HIS A 85 -8.21 -19.42 -1.88
C HIS A 85 -8.86 -19.03 -0.53
N LEU A 86 -9.86 -18.15 -0.54
CA LEU A 86 -10.69 -17.90 0.64
C LEU A 86 -11.76 -18.97 0.83
N ALA A 87 -11.93 -19.44 2.07
CA ALA A 87 -13.06 -20.25 2.48
C ALA A 87 -14.37 -19.45 2.29
N PRO A 88 -15.52 -20.11 2.03
CA PRO A 88 -16.80 -19.41 2.02
C PRO A 88 -17.04 -18.67 3.34
N GLY A 89 -17.45 -17.40 3.27
CA GLY A 89 -17.57 -16.52 4.43
C GLY A 89 -16.25 -15.86 4.89
N GLY A 90 -15.11 -16.24 4.32
CA GLY A 90 -13.81 -15.61 4.59
C GLY A 90 -13.70 -14.20 4.01
N TRP A 91 -12.74 -13.42 4.50
CA TRP A 91 -12.59 -11.99 4.17
C TRP A 91 -11.27 -11.69 3.45
N PHE A 92 -11.34 -10.82 2.45
CA PHE A 92 -10.17 -10.21 1.84
C PHE A 92 -10.10 -8.72 2.23
N GLU A 93 -8.95 -8.26 2.70
CA GLU A 93 -8.65 -6.85 2.95
C GLU A 93 -7.44 -6.41 2.12
N SER A 94 -7.62 -5.39 1.29
CA SER A 94 -6.58 -4.78 0.47
C SER A 94 -6.34 -3.35 0.91
N THR A 95 -5.07 -2.98 1.14
CA THR A 95 -4.72 -1.67 1.71
C THR A 95 -3.58 -0.98 0.96
N GLU A 96 -3.80 0.27 0.60
CA GLU A 96 -2.86 1.03 -0.23
C GLU A 96 -2.79 2.48 0.23
N ALA A 97 -1.60 3.07 0.15
CA ALA A 97 -1.43 4.51 0.26
C ALA A 97 -1.53 5.12 -1.14
N ASP A 98 -2.31 6.18 -1.30
CA ASP A 98 -2.31 6.96 -2.53
C ASP A 98 -0.91 7.57 -2.74
N SER A 99 -0.37 7.38 -3.95
CA SER A 99 0.90 7.97 -4.39
C SER A 99 0.85 9.51 -4.40
N GLN A 100 -0.34 10.11 -4.48
CA GLN A 100 -0.50 11.56 -4.46
C GLN A 100 -0.30 12.14 -3.06
N VAL A 101 0.76 12.94 -2.90
CA VAL A 101 0.90 13.82 -1.75
C VAL A 101 0.09 15.09 -1.98
N ARG A 102 -0.75 15.41 -1.01
CA ARG A 102 -1.66 16.56 -0.99
C ARG A 102 -1.32 17.48 0.16
N SER A 103 -1.86 18.68 0.15
CA SER A 103 -1.61 19.71 1.15
C SER A 103 -2.91 20.29 1.70
N GLU A 104 -3.00 20.54 3.01
CA GLU A 104 -4.06 21.40 3.57
C GLU A 104 -3.77 22.90 3.38
N ASN A 105 -2.54 23.28 3.06
CA ASN A 105 -2.22 24.64 2.67
C ASN A 105 -2.72 24.87 1.22
N PRO A 106 -3.69 25.77 0.98
CA PRO A 106 -4.26 26.01 -0.34
C PRO A 106 -3.24 26.54 -1.37
N GLY A 107 -2.25 27.30 -0.92
CA GLY A 107 -1.20 27.83 -1.80
C GLY A 107 -0.30 26.73 -2.33
N VAL A 108 0.10 25.79 -1.45
CA VAL A 108 0.89 24.61 -1.84
C VAL A 108 0.05 23.63 -2.67
N GLU A 109 -1.22 23.45 -2.33
CA GLU A 109 -2.12 22.53 -3.06
C GLU A 109 -2.42 23.03 -4.48
N ALA A 110 -2.51 24.34 -4.68
CA ALA A 110 -2.79 24.96 -5.97
C ALA A 110 -1.53 25.18 -6.84
N ASP A 111 -0.32 25.02 -6.29
CA ASP A 111 0.93 25.22 -7.03
C ASP A 111 1.30 23.97 -7.83
N PRO A 112 1.16 23.96 -9.18
CA PRO A 112 1.53 22.81 -10.00
C PRO A 112 3.04 22.57 -10.05
N GLY A 113 3.86 23.57 -9.69
CA GLY A 113 5.31 23.47 -9.62
C GLY A 113 5.82 22.84 -8.33
N HIS A 114 4.97 22.73 -7.30
CA HIS A 114 5.38 22.19 -6.00
C HIS A 114 5.78 20.71 -6.11
N VAL A 115 6.82 20.29 -5.37
CA VAL A 115 7.38 18.92 -5.46
C VAL A 115 6.34 17.82 -5.19
N PHE A 116 5.35 18.10 -4.33
CA PHE A 116 4.22 17.18 -4.08
C PHE A 116 3.42 16.85 -5.33
N LYS A 117 3.29 17.81 -6.27
CA LYS A 117 2.57 17.62 -7.53
C LYS A 117 3.40 16.88 -8.58
N GLN A 118 4.71 16.82 -8.41
CA GLN A 118 5.62 16.13 -9.32
C GLN A 118 5.78 14.65 -8.98
N TRP A 119 5.66 14.28 -7.69
CA TRP A 119 5.89 12.91 -7.23
C TRP A 119 5.01 11.89 -7.95
N ALA A 120 3.69 11.93 -7.76
CA ALA A 120 2.80 10.89 -8.30
C ALA A 120 2.85 10.75 -9.84
N PRO A 121 2.87 11.82 -10.65
CA PRO A 121 2.98 11.70 -12.10
C PRO A 121 4.20 10.92 -12.58
N LEU A 122 5.36 11.06 -11.91
CA LEU A 122 6.55 10.28 -12.25
C LEU A 122 6.33 8.78 -12.05
N PHE A 123 5.68 8.40 -10.95
CA PHE A 123 5.34 7.00 -10.69
C PHE A 123 4.25 6.48 -11.63
N TRP A 124 3.33 7.32 -12.07
CA TRP A 124 2.36 6.93 -13.11
C TRP A 124 3.05 6.64 -14.44
N GLU A 125 4.00 7.48 -14.86
CA GLU A 125 4.80 7.22 -16.06
C GLU A 125 5.58 5.90 -15.95
N VAL A 126 6.16 5.62 -14.78
CA VAL A 126 6.82 4.32 -14.51
C VAL A 126 5.82 3.17 -14.66
N GLY A 127 4.62 3.32 -14.08
CA GLY A 127 3.59 2.29 -14.18
C GLY A 127 3.13 2.05 -15.61
N ASP A 128 2.98 3.11 -16.40
CA ASP A 128 2.61 3.04 -17.82
C ASP A 128 3.69 2.32 -18.65
N LYS A 129 4.98 2.55 -18.36
CA LYS A 129 6.10 1.89 -19.04
C LYS A 129 6.27 0.43 -18.67
N THR A 130 5.95 0.08 -17.42
CA THR A 130 6.20 -1.27 -16.87
C THR A 130 4.97 -2.17 -16.92
N GLY A 131 3.79 -1.62 -17.21
CA GLY A 131 2.52 -2.32 -17.06
C GLY A 131 2.08 -2.51 -15.60
N ARG A 132 2.77 -1.88 -14.64
CA ARG A 132 2.52 -2.04 -13.19
C ARG A 132 2.02 -0.73 -12.59
N THR A 133 0.71 -0.57 -12.51
CA THR A 133 0.11 0.71 -12.17
C THR A 133 0.42 1.17 -10.74
N PHE A 134 0.65 2.47 -10.57
CA PHE A 134 0.71 3.15 -9.27
C PHE A 134 -0.62 3.86 -8.92
N ARG A 135 -1.64 3.71 -9.77
CA ARG A 135 -2.96 4.37 -9.66
C ARG A 135 -4.03 3.46 -9.06
N VAL A 136 -3.60 2.47 -8.27
CA VAL A 136 -4.49 1.42 -7.72
C VAL A 136 -5.52 2.00 -6.76
N ALA A 137 -5.06 2.86 -5.84
CA ALA A 137 -5.89 3.55 -4.84
C ALA A 137 -6.36 4.94 -5.29
N GLN A 138 -6.05 5.34 -6.53
CA GLN A 138 -6.36 6.69 -6.99
C GLN A 138 -7.86 6.93 -6.95
N ASP A 139 -8.26 7.98 -6.23
CA ASP A 139 -9.64 8.41 -6.09
C ASP A 139 -9.76 9.87 -6.51
N ASP A 140 -10.43 10.08 -7.64
CA ASP A 140 -10.73 11.40 -8.19
C ASP A 140 -12.21 11.79 -8.02
N GLY A 141 -12.97 10.98 -7.27
CA GLY A 141 -14.40 11.14 -7.03
C GLY A 141 -15.30 10.90 -8.25
N ARG A 142 -14.77 10.40 -9.38
CA ARG A 142 -15.55 10.18 -10.61
C ARG A 142 -15.95 8.72 -10.82
N ALA A 143 -15.14 7.79 -10.33
CA ALA A 143 -15.35 6.36 -10.45
C ALA A 143 -14.80 5.63 -9.21
N PRO A 144 -15.27 4.40 -8.94
CA PRO A 144 -14.64 3.52 -7.96
C PRO A 144 -13.15 3.35 -8.24
N THR A 145 -12.35 3.22 -7.18
CA THR A 145 -10.92 2.90 -7.31
C THR A 145 -10.72 1.55 -8.02
N LEU A 146 -9.51 1.28 -8.52
CA LEU A 146 -9.19 -0.04 -9.07
C LEU A 146 -9.35 -1.14 -8.01
N MET A 147 -9.01 -0.83 -6.75
CA MET A 147 -9.23 -1.75 -5.62
C MET A 147 -10.69 -2.15 -5.47
N GLU A 148 -11.61 -1.17 -5.46
CA GLU A 148 -13.04 -1.44 -5.33
C GLU A 148 -13.58 -2.18 -6.56
N THR A 149 -13.13 -1.79 -7.75
CA THR A 149 -13.53 -2.44 -9.01
C THR A 149 -13.10 -3.90 -9.05
N CYS A 150 -11.85 -4.21 -8.66
CA CYS A 150 -11.35 -5.58 -8.63
C CYS A 150 -12.05 -6.42 -7.56
N MET A 151 -12.30 -5.85 -6.37
CA MET A 151 -13.03 -6.52 -5.30
C MET A 151 -14.44 -6.93 -5.76
N ARG A 152 -15.18 -6.03 -6.39
CA ARG A 152 -16.53 -6.34 -6.89
C ARG A 152 -16.49 -7.34 -8.04
N SER A 153 -15.56 -7.18 -8.97
CA SER A 153 -15.44 -8.05 -10.16
C SER A 153 -15.07 -9.49 -9.82
N ALA A 154 -14.25 -9.70 -8.78
CA ALA A 154 -13.88 -11.04 -8.30
C ALA A 154 -15.04 -11.80 -7.62
N GLY A 155 -16.18 -11.13 -7.34
CA GLY A 155 -17.37 -11.75 -6.76
C GLY A 155 -17.49 -11.61 -5.24
N PHE A 156 -16.66 -10.77 -4.61
CA PHE A 156 -16.82 -10.46 -3.19
C PHE A 156 -18.14 -9.73 -2.92
N VAL A 157 -18.76 -10.06 -1.78
CA VAL A 157 -19.95 -9.40 -1.24
C VAL A 157 -19.59 -8.54 -0.03
N ASP A 158 -20.53 -7.72 0.44
CA ASP A 158 -20.32 -6.80 1.58
C ASP A 158 -19.11 -5.87 1.38
N VAL A 159 -18.87 -5.46 0.13
CA VAL A 159 -17.69 -4.65 -0.23
C VAL A 159 -17.82 -3.24 0.34
N GLU A 160 -16.89 -2.89 1.24
CA GLU A 160 -16.71 -1.55 1.77
C GLU A 160 -15.37 -0.97 1.33
N HIS A 161 -15.39 0.32 0.97
CA HIS A 161 -14.20 1.13 0.77
C HIS A 161 -14.16 2.23 1.83
N ARG A 162 -13.07 2.26 2.60
CA ARG A 162 -12.77 3.29 3.59
C ARG A 162 -11.52 4.04 3.21
N GLN A 163 -11.56 5.35 3.43
CA GLN A 163 -10.46 6.27 3.16
C GLN A 163 -10.16 7.07 4.43
N TRP A 164 -8.87 7.19 4.76
CA TRP A 164 -8.41 8.05 5.84
C TRP A 164 -7.36 9.02 5.31
N LYS A 165 -7.50 10.26 5.77
CA LYS A 165 -6.48 11.27 5.61
C LYS A 165 -5.35 11.02 6.60
N ILE A 166 -4.17 10.71 6.11
CA ILE A 166 -2.98 10.49 6.93
C ILE A 166 -2.09 11.73 6.86
N PRO A 167 -2.00 12.54 7.92
CA PRO A 167 -1.09 13.68 7.95
C PRO A 167 0.35 13.18 7.86
N VAL A 168 1.24 13.99 7.29
CA VAL A 168 2.68 13.76 7.33
C VAL A 168 3.31 14.88 8.15
N GLY A 169 3.88 14.51 9.30
CA GLY A 169 4.43 15.46 10.27
C GLY A 169 3.45 15.85 11.39
N GLY A 170 3.90 16.76 12.24
CA GLY A 170 3.23 17.10 13.51
C GLY A 170 2.13 18.16 13.42
N TRP A 171 1.62 18.48 12.23
CA TRP A 171 0.75 19.64 12.02
C TRP A 171 -0.73 19.41 12.38
N ALA A 172 -1.16 18.16 12.53
CA ALA A 172 -2.54 17.86 12.91
C ALA A 172 -2.86 18.37 14.34
N LYS A 173 -4.04 18.98 14.50
CA LYS A 173 -4.49 19.51 15.80
C LYS A 173 -4.81 18.40 16.79
N ASP A 174 -5.52 17.37 16.32
CA ASP A 174 -5.89 16.21 17.11
C ASP A 174 -4.65 15.41 17.54
N GLY A 175 -4.59 15.01 18.81
CA GLY A 175 -3.42 14.36 19.39
C GLY A 175 -3.09 13.02 18.75
N ARG A 176 -4.11 12.23 18.42
CA ARG A 176 -3.94 10.92 17.79
C ARG A 176 -3.48 11.06 16.34
N HIS A 177 -4.09 11.96 15.56
CA HIS A 177 -3.66 12.21 14.18
C HIS A 177 -2.26 12.81 14.12
N ARG A 178 -1.87 13.63 15.10
CA ARG A 178 -0.50 14.16 15.21
C ARG A 178 0.52 13.04 15.46
N GLU A 179 0.21 12.11 16.35
CA GLU A 179 1.06 10.94 16.59
C GLU A 179 1.20 10.08 15.33
N ILE A 180 0.08 9.77 14.67
CA ILE A 180 0.08 9.08 13.36
C ILE A 180 0.96 9.85 12.36
N GLY A 181 0.86 11.18 12.34
CA GLY A 181 1.62 12.03 11.43
C GLY A 181 3.12 11.97 11.64
N TYR A 182 3.59 11.84 12.89
CA TYR A 182 5.02 11.62 13.15
C TYR A 182 5.49 10.26 12.64
N PHE A 183 4.70 9.20 12.83
CA PHE A 183 5.03 7.89 12.27
C PHE A 183 5.01 7.87 10.74
N ALA A 184 4.03 8.56 10.13
CA ALA A 184 3.97 8.71 8.68
C ALA A 184 5.17 9.49 8.14
N ALA A 185 5.61 10.56 8.81
CA ALA A 185 6.80 11.30 8.44
C ALA A 185 8.06 10.43 8.51
N LEU A 186 8.22 9.64 9.57
CA LEU A 186 9.34 8.70 9.69
C LEU A 186 9.33 7.65 8.58
N TYR A 187 8.15 7.08 8.31
CA TYR A 187 7.95 6.08 7.25
C TYR A 187 8.35 6.62 5.88
N VAL A 188 7.87 7.82 5.52
CA VAL A 188 8.19 8.45 4.24
C VAL A 188 9.67 8.82 4.19
N ASP A 189 10.24 9.43 5.23
CA ASP A 189 11.65 9.88 5.26
C ASP A 189 12.64 8.72 5.03
N GLN A 190 12.35 7.55 5.61
CA GLN A 190 13.15 6.34 5.48
C GLN A 190 12.91 5.61 4.16
N GLY A 191 11.70 5.68 3.59
CA GLY A 191 11.35 4.97 2.35
C GLY A 191 11.68 5.73 1.06
N LEU A 192 11.71 7.06 1.10
CA LEU A 192 11.66 7.93 -0.07
C LEU A 192 12.71 7.62 -1.16
N GLU A 193 13.96 7.42 -0.76
CA GLU A 193 15.04 7.11 -1.70
C GLU A 193 14.88 5.70 -2.27
N GLY A 194 14.57 4.71 -1.43
CA GLY A 194 14.34 3.33 -1.86
C GLY A 194 13.19 3.20 -2.86
N TRP A 195 12.10 3.95 -2.64
CA TRP A 195 10.97 4.01 -3.56
C TRP A 195 11.33 4.69 -4.88
N ALA A 196 12.25 5.65 -4.88
CA ALA A 196 12.64 6.38 -6.09
C ALA A 196 13.72 5.64 -6.90
N LEU A 197 14.61 4.87 -6.25
CA LEU A 197 15.85 4.36 -6.84
C LEU A 197 15.62 3.59 -8.14
N ARG A 198 14.83 2.53 -8.08
CA ARG A 198 14.54 1.69 -9.25
C ARG A 198 13.55 2.37 -10.21
N PRO A 199 12.39 2.90 -9.77
CA PRO A 199 11.45 3.58 -10.66
C PRO A 199 12.08 4.73 -11.45
N LEU A 200 12.75 5.67 -10.79
CA LEU A 200 13.27 6.85 -11.46
C LEU A 200 14.64 6.58 -12.10
N GLY A 201 15.52 5.84 -11.42
CA GLY A 201 16.85 5.53 -11.93
C GLY A 201 16.84 4.53 -13.09
N GLU A 202 16.30 3.33 -12.87
CA GLU A 202 16.35 2.26 -13.88
C GLU A 202 15.29 2.42 -14.97
N VAL A 203 14.04 2.78 -14.62
CA VAL A 203 12.94 2.84 -15.61
C VAL A 203 12.88 4.18 -16.33
N LEU A 204 13.04 5.30 -15.63
CA LEU A 204 13.05 6.63 -16.26
C LEU A 204 14.45 7.13 -16.65
N GLY A 205 15.51 6.38 -16.33
CA GLY A 205 16.88 6.71 -16.72
C GLY A 205 17.44 7.96 -16.03
N TRP A 206 16.93 8.33 -14.84
CA TRP A 206 17.47 9.46 -14.10
C TRP A 206 18.87 9.17 -13.58
N SER A 207 19.74 10.18 -13.59
CA SER A 207 21.01 10.09 -12.88
C SER A 207 20.77 10.01 -11.36
N TYR A 208 21.69 9.39 -10.65
CA TYR A 208 21.60 9.28 -9.19
C TYR A 208 21.61 10.67 -8.52
N GLU A 209 22.37 11.63 -9.05
CA GLU A 209 22.41 13.00 -8.54
C GLU A 209 21.05 13.70 -8.67
N ARG A 210 20.38 13.51 -9.82
CA ARG A 210 19.04 14.08 -10.04
C ARG A 210 18.03 13.48 -9.06
N LEU A 211 18.10 12.17 -8.83
CA LEU A 211 17.25 11.47 -7.87
C LEU A 211 17.46 11.97 -6.43
N LEU A 212 18.73 12.09 -6.01
CA LEU A 212 19.06 12.63 -4.69
C LEU A 212 18.58 14.07 -4.51
N ALA A 213 18.75 14.91 -5.53
CA ALA A 213 18.25 16.29 -5.49
C ALA A 213 16.72 16.34 -5.35
N PHE A 214 16.00 15.49 -6.11
CA PHE A 214 14.54 15.42 -6.06
C PHE A 214 14.02 14.91 -4.70
N THR A 215 14.58 13.80 -4.20
CA THR A 215 14.20 13.23 -2.89
C THR A 215 14.57 14.16 -1.74
N ALA A 216 15.69 14.90 -1.83
CA ALA A 216 16.03 15.95 -0.87
C ALA A 216 15.01 17.12 -0.90
N GLY A 217 14.59 17.56 -2.08
CA GLY A 217 13.54 18.58 -2.23
C GLY A 217 12.21 18.14 -1.63
N MET A 218 11.80 16.90 -1.89
CA MET A 218 10.60 16.30 -1.32
C MET A 218 10.69 16.21 0.22
N ARG A 219 11.83 15.76 0.76
CA ARG A 219 12.09 15.73 2.21
C ARG A 219 12.00 17.11 2.86
N ASN A 220 12.55 18.14 2.22
CA ASN A 220 12.47 19.51 2.71
C ASN A 220 11.02 20.01 2.75
N ALA A 221 10.24 19.75 1.69
CA ALA A 221 8.82 20.12 1.65
C ALA A 221 7.99 19.37 2.70
N LEU A 222 8.29 18.09 2.95
CA LEU A 222 7.60 17.32 4.00
C LEU A 222 7.91 17.82 5.42
N ARG A 223 9.08 18.43 5.62
CA ARG A 223 9.50 19.00 6.91
C ARG A 223 9.05 20.45 7.09
N ASP A 224 8.61 21.11 6.03
CA ASP A 224 8.05 22.46 6.11
C ASP A 224 6.68 22.40 6.80
N THR A 225 6.61 23.00 8.00
CA THR A 225 5.40 23.05 8.82
C THR A 225 4.26 23.83 8.18
N THR A 226 4.55 24.66 7.17
CA THR A 226 3.54 25.43 6.44
C THR A 226 2.94 24.64 5.27
N SER A 227 3.58 23.56 4.81
CA SER A 227 3.10 22.77 3.68
C SER A 227 1.94 21.83 4.04
N LEU A 228 1.69 21.58 5.32
CA LEU A 228 0.58 20.76 5.85
C LEU A 228 0.30 19.47 5.02
N PRO A 229 1.32 18.62 4.74
CA PRO A 229 1.17 17.52 3.80
C PRO A 229 0.36 16.35 4.36
N TYR A 230 -0.37 15.66 3.49
CA TYR A 230 -1.03 14.40 3.77
C TYR A 230 -1.07 13.49 2.53
N PHE A 231 -1.31 12.20 2.75
CA PHE A 231 -1.76 11.28 1.72
C PHE A 231 -3.05 10.61 2.18
N ASN A 232 -3.82 10.07 1.23
CA ASN A 232 -4.99 9.27 1.55
C ASN A 232 -4.58 7.80 1.67
N TYR A 233 -5.05 7.13 2.72
CA TYR A 233 -4.87 5.70 2.91
C TYR A 233 -6.20 4.99 2.68
N HIS A 234 -6.17 4.01 1.79
CA HIS A 234 -7.34 3.30 1.30
C HIS A 234 -7.34 1.88 1.87
N VAL A 235 -8.49 1.46 2.38
CA VAL A 235 -8.77 0.08 2.76
C VAL A 235 -10.04 -0.33 2.03
N VAL A 236 -9.93 -1.37 1.22
CA VAL A 236 -11.08 -2.02 0.60
C VAL A 236 -11.14 -3.44 1.13
N TYR A 237 -12.29 -3.85 1.64
CA TYR A 237 -12.49 -5.23 2.08
C TYR A 237 -13.83 -5.77 1.60
N GLY A 238 -13.88 -7.10 1.45
CA GLY A 238 -15.07 -7.82 1.03
C GLY A 238 -15.02 -9.26 1.51
N ARG A 239 -16.19 -9.89 1.57
CA ARG A 239 -16.37 -11.27 2.04
C ARG A 239 -16.67 -12.19 0.87
N LYS A 240 -16.11 -13.40 0.88
CA LYS A 240 -16.55 -14.46 -0.05
C LYS A 240 -17.98 -14.88 0.32
N PRO A 241 -18.93 -14.94 -0.62
CA PRO A 241 -20.30 -15.36 -0.31
C PRO A 241 -20.34 -16.77 0.28
N MET A 242 -21.39 -17.05 1.04
CA MET A 242 -21.70 -18.43 1.42
C MET A 242 -22.23 -19.16 0.19
N PRO A 243 -22.05 -20.49 0.06
CA PRO A 243 -22.71 -21.25 -0.98
C PRO A 243 -24.24 -21.13 -0.79
N ASP A 244 -24.98 -21.06 -1.89
CA ASP A 244 -26.44 -21.17 -1.83
C ASP A 244 -26.80 -22.57 -1.28
N VAL A 245 -27.59 -22.60 -0.19
CA VAL A 245 -28.03 -23.82 0.52
C VAL A 245 -29.30 -24.39 -0.12
#